data_AF-A0A536YF71-F1
#
_entry.id   AF-A0A536YF71-F1
#
_cell.length_a   1.000
_cell.length_b   1.000
_cell.length_c   1.000
_cell.angle_alpha   90.00
_cell.angle_beta   90.00
_cell.angle_gamma   90.00
#
_symmetry.space_group_name_H-M   'P 1'
#
loop_
_entity.id
_entity.type
_entity.pdbx_description
1 polymer ?
#
loop_
_entity_poly.entity_id
_entity_poly.type
_entity_poly.pdbx_seq_one_letter_code
_entity_poly.pdbx_strand_id
1 'polypeptide(L)'
;MQHVLAFPPQPITAPLALEPADVAIVGLDFVPNSFVHGPVKRGAALAGREGDFGFSKANGTPEEGHDVQLINFSAPGEPLQLQLQRFAHNSTFEQAFVGRIHGINRPVDLKFGPDDCAYLVDYGAVRDFGQSDPDSRFRVAGDGPLLQIPGTGVVWKICRVGER
;
A
#
# COMPACT_ATOMS: atom_id res chain seq x y z
N MET A 1 33.80 -3.19 -11.50
CA MET A 1 32.56 -3.43 -10.74
C MET A 1 32.80 -2.88 -9.34
N GLN A 2 32.00 -1.92 -8.88
CA GLN A 2 32.12 -1.40 -7.52
C GLN A 2 31.19 -2.23 -6.63
N HIS A 3 31.74 -2.96 -5.67
CA HIS A 3 30.95 -3.79 -4.76
C HIS A 3 30.16 -2.87 -3.83
N VAL A 4 28.83 -2.90 -3.94
CA VAL A 4 27.91 -2.04 -3.17
C VAL A 4 28.07 -2.20 -1.65
N LEU A 5 28.59 -3.34 -1.21
CA LEU A 5 28.87 -3.64 0.20
C LEU A 5 30.32 -3.37 0.63
N ALA A 6 31.21 -2.99 -0.30
CA ALA A 6 32.62 -2.72 0.04
C ALA A 6 32.83 -1.37 0.76
N PHE A 7 31.82 -0.51 0.73
CA PHE A 7 31.76 0.71 1.51
C PHE A 7 30.51 0.64 2.37
N PRO A 8 30.59 0.92 3.69
CA PRO A 8 29.38 0.98 4.49
C PRO A 8 28.41 2.00 3.87
N PRO A 9 27.09 1.73 3.88
CA PRO A 9 26.12 2.70 3.44
C PRO A 9 26.33 4.00 4.21
N GLN A 10 26.12 5.15 3.56
CA GLN A 10 26.20 6.43 4.23
C GLN A 10 25.33 6.42 5.50
N PRO A 11 25.79 7.03 6.60
CA PRO A 11 24.95 7.21 7.78
C PRO A 11 23.62 7.87 7.39
N ILE A 12 22.51 7.34 7.91
CA ILE A 12 21.19 7.92 7.71
C ILE A 12 21.15 9.24 8.48
N THR A 13 21.10 10.37 7.76
CA THR A 13 21.07 11.71 8.37
C THR A 13 19.65 12.24 8.55
N ALA A 14 18.73 11.84 7.66
CA ALA A 14 17.32 12.16 7.72
C ALA A 14 16.51 11.15 6.88
N PRO A 15 15.21 10.95 7.16
CA PRO A 15 14.34 10.17 6.28
C PRO A 15 14.12 10.89 4.94
N LEU A 16 13.98 10.13 3.85
CA LEU A 16 13.65 10.67 2.52
C LEU A 16 12.19 11.15 2.42
N ALA A 17 11.31 10.53 3.19
CA ALA A 17 9.91 10.89 3.32
C ALA A 17 9.39 10.40 4.68
N LEU A 18 8.29 11.00 5.15
CA LEU A 18 7.56 10.57 6.33
C LEU A 18 6.21 10.01 5.87
N GLU A 19 5.93 8.75 6.23
CA GLU A 19 4.59 8.19 6.13
C GLU A 19 3.72 8.67 7.30
N PRO A 20 2.39 8.66 7.16
CA PRO A 20 1.49 8.77 8.29
C PRO A 20 1.83 7.73 9.37
N ALA A 21 1.70 8.09 10.64
CA ALA A 21 1.75 7.15 11.75
C ALA A 21 0.76 5.99 11.57
N ASP A 22 1.08 4.84 12.15
CA ASP A 22 0.24 3.62 12.13
C ASP A 22 -0.10 3.11 10.71
N VAL A 23 0.71 3.48 9.72
CA VAL A 23 0.67 2.96 8.35
C VAL A 23 2.03 2.34 8.02
N ALA A 24 2.02 1.15 7.45
CA ALA A 24 3.21 0.42 7.05
C ALA A 24 3.23 0.16 5.54
N ILE A 25 4.41 0.26 4.93
CA ILE A 25 4.66 -0.33 3.62
C ILE A 25 4.91 -1.82 3.82
N VAL A 26 4.06 -2.66 3.26
CA VAL A 26 4.06 -4.12 3.47
C VAL A 26 4.58 -4.90 2.27
N GLY A 27 4.46 -4.33 1.07
CA GLY A 27 5.04 -4.90 -0.14
C GLY A 27 5.33 -3.80 -1.15
N LEU A 28 6.48 -3.91 -1.81
CA LEU A 28 6.93 -2.96 -2.82
C LEU A 28 7.46 -3.71 -4.04
N ASP A 29 7.25 -3.15 -5.23
CA ASP A 29 7.94 -3.58 -6.44
C ASP A 29 8.16 -2.41 -7.41
N PHE A 30 9.20 -2.52 -8.23
CA PHE A 30 9.54 -1.50 -9.22
C PHE A 30 8.70 -1.65 -10.48
N VAL A 31 8.21 -0.52 -10.96
CA VAL A 31 7.35 -0.42 -12.14
C VAL A 31 8.13 -0.81 -13.40
N PRO A 32 7.67 -1.79 -14.20
CA PRO A 32 8.26 -2.09 -15.48
C PRO A 32 7.98 -0.97 -16.48
N ASN A 33 8.90 -0.77 -17.46
CA ASN A 33 8.77 0.31 -18.45
C ASN A 33 7.43 0.28 -19.22
N SER A 34 6.85 -0.90 -19.42
CA SER A 34 5.55 -1.15 -20.05
C SER A 34 4.36 -0.53 -19.30
N PHE A 35 4.49 -0.34 -17.99
CA PHE A 35 3.46 0.22 -17.10
C PHE A 35 3.64 1.73 -16.86
N VAL A 36 4.71 2.34 -17.37
CA VAL A 36 4.99 3.78 -17.26
C VAL A 36 3.97 4.56 -18.10
N HIS A 37 3.06 5.25 -17.42
CA HIS A 37 2.05 6.12 -18.03
C HIS A 37 1.48 7.11 -17.00
N GLY A 38 0.96 8.25 -17.48
CA GLY A 38 0.32 9.26 -16.62
C GLY A 38 1.23 9.72 -15.48
N PRO A 39 0.83 9.57 -14.19
CA PRO A 39 1.65 9.99 -13.05
C PRO A 39 2.84 9.06 -12.77
N VAL A 40 2.87 7.84 -13.34
CA VAL A 40 3.89 6.84 -13.08
C VAL A 40 5.14 7.13 -13.91
N LYS A 41 6.27 7.42 -13.26
CA LYS A 41 7.54 7.71 -13.94
C LYS A 41 8.37 6.45 -14.13
N ARG A 42 9.33 6.50 -15.05
CA ARG A 42 10.32 5.42 -15.23
C ARG A 42 11.13 5.24 -13.95
N GLY A 43 11.26 3.98 -13.51
CA GLY A 43 11.96 3.64 -12.27
C GLY A 43 11.14 3.92 -11.00
N ALA A 44 9.86 4.28 -11.13
CA ALA A 44 8.95 4.38 -9.99
C ALA A 44 8.75 3.00 -9.32
N ALA A 45 8.22 3.02 -8.11
CA ALA A 45 7.76 1.84 -7.41
C ALA A 45 6.28 1.98 -7.05
N LEU A 46 5.59 0.84 -6.97
CA LEU A 46 4.29 0.75 -6.31
C LEU A 46 4.47 0.02 -4.98
N ALA A 47 3.79 0.50 -3.95
CA ALA A 47 3.83 -0.07 -2.61
C ALA A 47 2.41 -0.30 -2.09
N GLY A 48 2.10 -1.52 -1.66
CA GLY A 48 0.92 -1.77 -0.84
C GLY A 48 1.15 -1.17 0.55
N ARG A 49 0.15 -0.48 1.08
CA ARG A 49 0.18 0.06 2.43
C ARG A 49 -0.89 -0.59 3.27
N GLU A 50 -0.54 -0.89 4.52
CA GLU A 50 -1.41 -1.43 5.54
C GLU A 50 -1.56 -0.42 6.68
N GLY A 51 -2.80 -0.08 7.02
CA GLY A 51 -3.17 0.80 8.11
C GLY A 51 -3.29 0.05 9.42
N ASP A 52 -3.71 0.78 10.45
CA ASP A 52 -3.77 0.25 11.81
C ASP A 52 -4.66 -1.01 11.93
N PHE A 53 -4.31 -1.87 12.89
CA PHE A 53 -5.02 -3.11 13.21
C PHE A 53 -6.11 -2.91 14.29
N GLY A 54 -6.57 -1.67 14.47
CA GLY A 54 -7.40 -1.29 15.60
C GLY A 54 -6.65 -1.34 16.93
N PHE A 55 -5.34 -1.11 16.93
CA PHE A 55 -4.57 -0.82 18.14
C PHE A 55 -4.65 0.66 18.50
N SER A 56 -4.86 1.53 17.51
CA SER A 56 -5.00 2.97 17.63
C SER A 56 -6.19 3.45 16.81
N LYS A 57 -6.35 4.77 16.72
CA LYS A 57 -7.34 5.38 15.82
C LYS A 57 -6.75 5.40 14.42
N ALA A 58 -7.58 5.15 13.41
CA ALA A 58 -7.17 5.34 12.02
C ALA A 58 -6.57 6.75 11.78
N ASN A 59 -5.55 6.79 10.91
CA ASN A 59 -4.74 7.97 10.70
C ASN A 59 -4.95 8.58 9.30
N GLY A 60 -4.73 9.89 9.20
CA GLY A 60 -4.92 10.67 7.98
C GLY A 60 -6.33 11.23 7.79
N THR A 61 -6.45 12.25 6.93
CA THR A 61 -7.73 12.81 6.49
C THR A 61 -7.64 13.13 4.99
N PRO A 62 -8.21 12.30 4.09
CA PRO A 62 -8.90 11.04 4.37
C PRO A 62 -7.98 9.92 4.90
N GLU A 63 -8.56 8.85 5.42
CA GLU A 63 -7.84 7.71 6.02
C GLU A 63 -6.76 7.11 5.09
N GLU A 64 -5.69 6.58 5.70
CA GLU A 64 -4.47 6.10 5.06
C GLU A 64 -4.19 4.63 5.41
N GLY A 65 -3.53 3.88 4.52
CA GLY A 65 -3.11 2.50 4.80
C GLY A 65 -4.03 1.40 4.28
N HIS A 66 -5.02 1.72 3.46
CA HIS A 66 -5.88 0.73 2.80
C HIS A 66 -5.82 0.92 1.27
N ASP A 67 -4.60 1.08 0.76
CA ASP A 67 -4.34 1.52 -0.60
C ASP A 67 -2.97 1.08 -1.16
N VAL A 68 -2.75 1.40 -2.44
CA VAL A 68 -1.47 1.33 -3.13
C VAL A 68 -0.93 2.74 -3.29
N GLN A 69 0.32 2.95 -2.89
CA GLN A 69 1.07 4.18 -3.07
C GLN A 69 1.98 4.06 -4.29
N LEU A 70 2.06 5.13 -5.07
CA LEU A 70 3.05 5.38 -6.10
C LEU A 70 4.21 6.17 -5.50
N ILE A 71 5.42 5.67 -5.71
CA ILE A 71 6.68 6.28 -5.28
C ILE A 71 7.47 6.63 -6.53
N ASN A 72 7.53 7.92 -6.86
CA ASN A 72 8.37 8.45 -7.93
C ASN A 72 9.69 8.97 -7.35
N PHE A 73 10.81 8.63 -7.97
CA PHE A 73 12.14 9.08 -7.58
C PHE A 73 12.59 10.28 -8.44
N SER A 74 13.48 11.11 -7.91
CA SER A 74 14.15 12.17 -8.70
C SER A 74 15.01 11.61 -9.83
N ALA A 75 15.34 12.45 -10.81
CA ALA A 75 16.05 12.00 -11.99
C ALA A 75 17.54 11.72 -11.70
N PRO A 76 18.20 10.87 -12.50
CA PRO A 76 19.65 10.67 -12.39
C PRO A 76 20.40 12.01 -12.49
N GLY A 77 21.28 12.28 -11.52
CA GLY A 77 22.05 13.52 -11.42
C GLY A 77 21.41 14.62 -10.57
N GLU A 78 20.17 14.44 -10.13
CA GLU A 78 19.51 15.32 -9.15
C GLU A 78 19.74 14.79 -7.72
N PRO A 79 19.62 15.65 -6.68
CA PRO A 79 19.52 15.18 -5.30
C PRO A 79 18.40 14.16 -5.15
N LEU A 80 18.63 13.08 -4.39
CA LEU A 80 17.62 12.04 -4.15
C LEU A 80 16.41 12.64 -3.44
N GLN A 81 15.25 12.56 -4.08
CA GLN A 81 13.95 12.98 -3.55
C GLN A 81 12.88 11.97 -3.94
N LEU A 82 11.85 11.87 -3.10
CA LEU A 82 10.68 11.02 -3.33
C LEU A 82 9.45 11.91 -3.53
N GLN A 83 8.62 11.53 -4.49
CA GLN A 83 7.26 12.04 -4.63
C GLN A 83 6.30 10.88 -4.39
N LEU A 84 5.56 10.97 -3.28
CA LEU A 84 4.59 9.97 -2.86
C LEU A 84 3.20 10.39 -3.30
N GLN A 85 2.44 9.46 -3.85
CA GLN A 85 1.06 9.69 -4.27
C GLN A 85 0.21 8.45 -4.00
N ARG A 86 -1.01 8.63 -3.52
CA ARG A 86 -2.01 7.56 -3.51
C ARG A 86 -2.39 7.16 -4.94
N PHE A 87 -2.23 5.89 -5.28
CA PHE A 87 -2.34 5.38 -6.64
C PHE A 87 -3.62 4.57 -6.88
N ALA A 88 -3.88 3.56 -6.07
CA ALA A 88 -5.10 2.74 -6.16
C ALA A 88 -5.70 2.60 -4.76
N HIS A 89 -6.96 3.01 -4.61
CA HIS A 89 -7.62 3.11 -3.32
C HIS A 89 -9.13 2.98 -3.46
N ASN A 90 -9.81 2.78 -2.35
CA ASN A 90 -11.27 2.79 -2.29
C ASN A 90 -11.84 4.19 -2.45
N SER A 91 -13.07 4.28 -2.98
CA SER A 91 -13.78 5.55 -3.17
C SER A 91 -14.17 6.24 -1.85
N THR A 92 -14.35 5.47 -0.79
CA THR A 92 -14.61 5.97 0.57
C THR A 92 -13.34 6.38 1.30
N PHE A 93 -12.17 6.02 0.75
CA PHE A 93 -10.86 6.08 1.43
C PHE A 93 -10.77 5.25 2.72
N GLU A 94 -11.77 4.41 2.94
CA GLU A 94 -11.95 3.57 4.12
C GLU A 94 -11.72 2.11 3.76
N GLN A 95 -11.51 1.23 4.75
CA GLN A 95 -11.59 -0.22 4.55
C GLN A 95 -12.90 -0.59 3.85
N ALA A 96 -12.81 -1.40 2.78
CA ALA A 96 -13.97 -1.68 1.93
C ALA A 96 -15.14 -2.32 2.70
N PHE A 97 -14.85 -3.18 3.67
CA PHE A 97 -15.91 -3.82 4.47
C PHE A 97 -16.64 -2.84 5.40
N VAL A 98 -15.93 -1.85 5.97
CA VAL A 98 -16.50 -0.78 6.78
C VAL A 98 -17.38 0.09 5.89
N GLY A 99 -16.85 0.51 4.72
CA GLY A 99 -17.58 1.27 3.71
C GLY A 99 -18.70 0.50 2.99
N ARG A 100 -18.85 -0.81 3.26
CA ARG A 100 -19.80 -1.73 2.59
C ARG A 100 -19.70 -1.69 1.06
N ILE A 101 -18.47 -1.59 0.57
CA ILE A 101 -18.12 -1.61 -0.86
C ILE A 101 -17.24 -2.82 -1.16
N HIS A 102 -17.03 -3.10 -2.44
CA HIS A 102 -16.00 -4.03 -2.89
C HIS A 102 -14.71 -3.23 -3.12
N GLY A 103 -13.62 -3.63 -2.46
CA GLY A 103 -12.38 -2.87 -2.54
C GLY A 103 -11.31 -3.39 -1.59
N ILE A 104 -10.23 -2.61 -1.50
CA ILE A 104 -9.03 -2.92 -0.74
C ILE A 104 -9.35 -2.89 0.77
N ASN A 105 -8.86 -3.85 1.54
CA ASN A 105 -8.92 -3.82 2.99
C ASN A 105 -7.51 -3.84 3.56
N ARG A 106 -6.77 -4.93 3.38
CA ARG A 106 -5.47 -5.11 4.04
C ARG A 106 -4.45 -5.70 3.07
N PRO A 107 -3.83 -4.83 2.26
CA PRO A 107 -2.64 -5.17 1.49
C PRO A 107 -1.61 -5.87 2.38
N VAL A 108 -0.93 -6.88 1.86
CA VAL A 108 0.21 -7.53 2.54
C VAL A 108 1.41 -7.73 1.61
N ASP A 109 1.19 -7.74 0.29
CA ASP A 109 2.27 -7.73 -0.69
C ASP A 109 1.81 -7.10 -2.01
N LEU A 110 2.75 -6.60 -2.80
CA LEU A 110 2.55 -6.11 -4.15
C LEU A 110 3.72 -6.52 -5.05
N LYS A 111 3.42 -7.13 -6.20
CA LYS A 111 4.41 -7.55 -7.20
C LYS A 111 3.93 -7.35 -8.63
N PHE A 112 4.83 -7.02 -9.55
CA PHE A 112 4.55 -7.04 -10.98
C PHE A 112 4.70 -8.46 -11.55
N GLY A 113 3.69 -8.91 -12.29
CA GLY A 113 3.70 -10.18 -13.00
C GLY A 113 4.39 -10.10 -14.36
N PRO A 114 4.63 -11.25 -15.01
CA PRO A 114 5.23 -11.31 -16.34
C PRO A 114 4.33 -10.74 -17.46
N ASP A 115 3.07 -10.43 -17.14
CA ASP A 115 2.08 -9.81 -18.03
C ASP A 115 2.01 -8.29 -17.86
N ASP A 116 3.03 -7.67 -17.26
CA ASP A 116 3.15 -6.24 -17.01
C ASP A 116 2.07 -5.64 -16.08
N CYS A 117 1.28 -6.46 -15.38
CA CYS A 117 0.30 -5.99 -14.41
C CYS A 117 0.84 -6.08 -12.97
N ALA A 118 0.43 -5.15 -12.11
CA ALA A 118 0.66 -5.26 -10.68
C ALA A 118 -0.39 -6.18 -10.03
N TYR A 119 0.06 -7.02 -9.11
CA TYR A 119 -0.76 -7.89 -8.29
C TYR A 119 -0.62 -7.48 -6.84
N LEU A 120 -1.73 -7.05 -6.24
CA LEU A 120 -1.80 -6.73 -4.81
C LEU A 120 -2.46 -7.90 -4.09
N VAL A 121 -1.73 -8.52 -3.17
CA VAL A 121 -2.29 -9.51 -2.26
C VAL A 121 -2.93 -8.77 -1.10
N ASP A 122 -4.25 -8.93 -0.97
CA ASP A 122 -5.05 -8.37 0.11
C ASP A 122 -5.59 -9.53 0.94
N TYR A 123 -5.16 -9.62 2.19
CA TYR A 123 -5.58 -10.75 3.02
C TYR A 123 -7.06 -10.66 3.42
N GLY A 124 -7.71 -9.52 3.19
CA GLY A 124 -9.15 -9.35 3.33
C GLY A 124 -9.54 -8.58 4.60
N ALA A 125 -10.83 -8.64 4.91
CA ALA A 125 -11.42 -7.88 6.00
C ALA A 125 -11.12 -8.51 7.35
N VAL A 126 -10.83 -7.67 8.35
CA VAL A 126 -10.67 -8.05 9.75
C VAL A 126 -11.48 -7.14 10.63
N ARG A 127 -12.02 -7.72 11.70
CA ARG A 127 -12.64 -6.97 12.77
C ARG A 127 -11.67 -6.76 13.91
N ASP A 128 -11.67 -5.55 14.47
CA ASP A 128 -10.85 -5.16 15.60
C ASP A 128 -11.71 -4.72 16.80
N PHE A 129 -11.13 -3.99 17.75
CA PHE A 129 -11.82 -3.52 18.96
C PHE A 129 -12.80 -2.36 18.72
N GLY A 130 -12.92 -1.87 17.48
CA GLY A 130 -13.65 -0.67 17.11
C GLY A 130 -12.85 0.62 17.35
N GLN A 131 -11.53 0.50 17.46
CA GLN A 131 -10.64 1.65 17.74
C GLN A 131 -10.24 2.36 16.44
N SER A 132 -10.01 1.60 15.36
CA SER A 132 -9.76 2.14 14.03
C SER A 132 -11.03 2.86 13.52
N ASP A 133 -12.15 2.14 13.49
CA ASP A 133 -13.49 2.61 13.17
C ASP A 133 -14.56 1.85 14.00
N PRO A 134 -15.61 2.49 14.55
CA PRO A 134 -16.64 1.79 15.33
C PRO A 134 -17.34 0.61 14.61
N ASP A 135 -17.47 0.65 13.29
CA ASP A 135 -18.09 -0.40 12.47
C ASP A 135 -17.14 -1.57 12.18
N SER A 136 -15.83 -1.40 12.42
CA SER A 136 -14.83 -2.48 12.37
C SER A 136 -14.94 -3.43 13.57
N ARG A 137 -15.60 -3.00 14.65
CA ARG A 137 -15.69 -3.74 15.92
C ARG A 137 -16.22 -5.17 15.74
N PHE A 138 -15.58 -6.14 16.39
CA PHE A 138 -16.11 -7.51 16.54
C PHE A 138 -17.48 -7.50 17.24
N ARG A 139 -18.41 -8.33 16.76
CA ARG A 139 -19.82 -8.32 17.22
C ARG A 139 -20.13 -9.44 18.19
N VAL A 140 -19.39 -10.54 18.13
CA VAL A 140 -19.56 -11.76 18.92
C VAL A 140 -18.20 -12.35 19.29
N ALA A 141 -18.14 -13.34 20.17
CA ALA A 141 -16.86 -13.97 20.50
C ALA A 141 -16.21 -14.67 19.28
N GLY A 142 -17.02 -15.10 18.32
CA GLY A 142 -16.59 -15.80 17.10
C GLY A 142 -16.04 -14.91 15.99
N ASP A 143 -15.99 -13.58 16.13
CA ASP A 143 -15.38 -12.64 15.17
C ASP A 143 -14.37 -11.71 15.83
N GLY A 144 -13.72 -12.18 16.91
CA GLY A 144 -12.76 -11.43 17.73
C GLY A 144 -11.59 -10.77 17.00
N PRO A 145 -10.73 -10.05 17.72
CA PRO A 145 -10.09 -8.79 17.31
C PRO A 145 -9.08 -8.85 16.16
N LEU A 146 -8.78 -10.03 15.62
CA LEU A 146 -7.94 -10.21 14.42
C LEU A 146 -8.42 -11.36 13.55
N LEU A 147 -9.70 -11.74 13.65
CA LEU A 147 -10.24 -12.82 12.82
C LEU A 147 -10.48 -12.30 11.40
N GLN A 148 -9.77 -12.90 10.45
CA GLN A 148 -10.06 -12.75 9.03
C GLN A 148 -11.48 -13.20 8.75
N ILE A 149 -12.30 -12.32 8.15
CA ILE A 149 -13.62 -12.69 7.67
C ILE A 149 -13.43 -13.67 6.51
N PRO A 150 -13.83 -14.95 6.64
CA PRO A 150 -13.55 -15.95 5.62
C PRO A 150 -14.12 -15.57 4.26
N GLY A 151 -13.36 -15.83 3.20
CA GLY A 151 -13.78 -15.56 1.81
C GLY A 151 -13.67 -14.09 1.38
N THR A 152 -13.08 -13.22 2.21
CA THR A 152 -12.89 -11.80 1.85
C THR A 152 -11.51 -11.45 1.30
N GLY A 153 -10.54 -12.37 1.39
CA GLY A 153 -9.21 -12.19 0.80
C GLY A 153 -9.26 -12.20 -0.73
N VAL A 154 -8.49 -11.30 -1.35
CA VAL A 154 -8.51 -11.08 -2.81
C VAL A 154 -7.09 -10.82 -3.30
N VAL A 155 -6.76 -11.33 -4.49
CA VAL A 155 -5.60 -10.85 -5.25
C VAL A 155 -6.10 -9.90 -6.32
N TRP A 156 -5.80 -8.62 -6.16
CA TRP A 156 -6.18 -7.60 -7.13
C TRP A 156 -5.19 -7.58 -8.28
N LYS A 157 -5.69 -7.55 -9.52
CA LYS A 157 -4.87 -7.36 -10.72
C LYS A 157 -5.08 -5.94 -11.25
N ILE A 158 -4.02 -5.15 -11.21
CA ILE A 158 -4.00 -3.75 -11.65
C ILE A 158 -3.20 -3.68 -12.95
N CYS A 159 -3.88 -3.42 -14.05
CA CYS A 159 -3.27 -3.37 -15.38
C CYS A 159 -3.40 -1.98 -15.98
N ARG A 160 -2.41 -1.60 -16.80
CA ARG A 160 -2.59 -0.51 -17.75
C ARG A 160 -3.69 -0.90 -18.74
N VAL A 161 -4.63 0.00 -18.98
CA VAL A 161 -5.66 -0.10 -20.02
C VAL A 161 -5.39 0.95 -21.11
N GLY A 162 -5.60 0.59 -22.38
CA GLY A 162 -5.29 1.43 -23.55
C GLY A 162 -4.12 0.89 -24.40
N GLU A 163 -3.97 1.37 -25.64
CA GLU A 163 -2.94 0.91 -26.57
C GLU A 163 -1.52 1.14 -26.02
N ARG A 164 -0.62 0.18 -26.28
CA ARG A 164 0.76 0.15 -25.79
C ARG A 164 1.58 1.29 -26.37
#